data_AF-A0A3N5H9K4-F1
#
_entry.id   AF-A0A3N5H9K4-F1
#
_cell.length_a   1.000
_cell.length_b   1.000
_cell.length_c   1.000
_cell.angle_alpha   90.00
_cell.angle_beta   90.00
_cell.angle_gamma   90.00
#
_symmetry.space_group_name_H-M   'P 1'
#
loop_
_entity.id
_entity.type
_entity.pdbx_description
1 polymer ?
#
loop_
_entity_poly.entity_id
_entity_poly.type
_entity_poly.pdbx_seq_one_letter_code
_entity_poly.pdbx_strand_id
1 'polypeptide(L)'
;MLRLRRMWGPIARHISIVTGLAGALAVIVPGVLFWPRLSDPIYSGSLTRYYLLEMGLIGVTVLAMLLARTSWGTSVVWAACGLTAAFTAAAGFTIGTLYLPAGILFALSGILADLSRPRTLLRDLLIAAAAAAVQLSVMALIVLRLTRGTV
;
A
#
# COMPACT_ATOMS: atom_id res chain seq x y z
N MET A 1 -16.15 29.06 -9.07
CA MET A 1 -15.71 27.67 -8.75
C MET A 1 -15.20 26.87 -9.95
N LEU A 2 -15.82 26.92 -11.14
CA LEU A 2 -15.38 26.16 -12.33
C LEU A 2 -13.98 26.52 -12.88
N ARG A 3 -13.56 27.79 -12.79
CA ARG A 3 -12.22 28.24 -13.23
C ARG A 3 -11.09 27.70 -12.34
N LEU A 4 -11.25 27.73 -11.01
CA LEU A 4 -10.26 27.16 -10.08
C LEU A 4 -10.08 25.66 -10.34
N ARG A 5 -11.17 24.88 -10.47
CA ARG A 5 -11.06 23.43 -10.75
C ARG A 5 -10.29 23.10 -12.03
N ARG A 6 -10.40 23.93 -13.09
CA ARG A 6 -9.64 23.72 -14.33
C ARG A 6 -8.13 23.93 -14.18
N MET A 7 -7.71 24.87 -13.33
CA MET A 7 -6.28 25.11 -13.06
C MET A 7 -5.69 24.08 -12.10
N TRP A 8 -6.43 23.69 -11.06
CA TRP A 8 -5.92 22.79 -10.01
C TRP A 8 -5.94 21.31 -10.41
N GLY A 9 -6.80 20.89 -11.35
CA GLY A 9 -6.91 19.50 -11.78
C GLY A 9 -5.60 18.87 -12.29
N PRO A 10 -4.89 19.51 -13.25
CA PRO A 10 -3.61 19.01 -13.75
C PRO A 10 -2.52 18.93 -12.66
N ILE A 11 -2.48 19.94 -11.78
CA ILE A 11 -1.51 20.01 -10.67
C ILE A 11 -1.78 18.88 -9.68
N ALA A 12 -3.03 18.72 -9.23
CA ALA A 12 -3.44 17.65 -8.33
C ALA A 12 -3.13 16.26 -8.92
N ARG A 13 -3.35 16.08 -10.22
CA ARG A 13 -3.01 14.83 -10.92
C ARG A 13 -1.51 14.56 -10.93
N HIS A 14 -0.69 15.58 -11.19
CA HIS A 14 0.76 15.42 -11.19
C HIS A 14 1.27 15.08 -9.78
N ILE A 15 0.82 15.81 -8.77
CA ILE A 15 1.20 15.57 -7.37
C ILE A 15 0.74 14.16 -6.94
N SER A 16 -0.48 13.75 -7.31
CA SER A 16 -0.99 12.39 -7.07
C SER A 16 -0.05 11.31 -7.63
N ILE A 17 0.40 11.45 -8.88
CA ILE A 17 1.34 10.49 -9.46
C ILE A 17 2.67 10.48 -8.68
N VAL A 18 3.21 11.66 -8.36
CA VAL A 18 4.47 11.77 -7.62
C VAL A 18 4.36 11.14 -6.22
N THR A 19 3.28 11.40 -5.49
CA THR A 19 3.06 10.81 -4.16
C THR A 19 2.82 9.30 -4.25
N GLY A 20 2.12 8.81 -5.28
CA GLY A 20 1.92 7.39 -5.51
C GLY A 20 3.23 6.65 -5.85
N LEU A 21 4.10 7.25 -6.68
CA LEU A 21 5.43 6.72 -6.98
C LEU A 21 6.33 6.74 -5.73
N ALA A 22 6.29 7.83 -4.95
CA ALA A 22 7.02 7.91 -3.69
C ALA A 22 6.55 6.84 -2.69
N GLY A 23 5.23 6.61 -2.62
CA GLY A 23 4.64 5.53 -1.83
C GLY A 23 5.17 4.16 -2.28
N ALA A 24 5.16 3.88 -3.59
CA ALA A 24 5.68 2.63 -4.14
C ALA A 24 7.16 2.41 -3.76
N LEU A 25 7.99 3.44 -3.88
CA LEU A 25 9.40 3.38 -3.46
C LEU A 25 9.54 3.16 -1.96
N ALA A 26 8.70 3.79 -1.14
CA ALA A 26 8.70 3.62 0.31
C ALA A 26 8.35 2.18 0.75
N VAL A 27 7.70 1.39 -0.11
CA VAL A 27 7.48 -0.05 0.14
C VAL A 27 8.61 -0.91 -0.43
N ILE A 28 9.12 -0.58 -1.62
CA ILE A 28 10.17 -1.36 -2.30
C ILE A 28 11.51 -1.26 -1.59
N VAL A 29 11.92 -0.04 -1.22
CA VAL A 29 13.27 0.24 -0.70
C VAL A 29 13.55 -0.51 0.61
N PRO A 30 12.66 -0.51 1.62
CA PRO A 30 12.86 -1.35 2.80
C PRO A 30 13.01 -2.82 2.45
N GLY A 31 12.17 -3.36 1.55
CA GLY A 31 12.28 -4.74 1.10
C GLY A 31 13.67 -5.08 0.55
N VAL A 32 14.22 -4.22 -0.30
CA VAL A 32 15.56 -4.40 -0.89
C VAL A 32 16.69 -4.25 0.15
N LEU A 33 16.61 -3.22 1.01
CA LEU A 33 17.66 -2.93 1.98
C LEU A 33 17.71 -3.93 3.14
N PHE A 34 16.55 -4.44 3.56
CA PHE A 34 16.45 -5.41 4.64
C PHE A 34 16.55 -6.86 4.16
N TRP A 35 16.45 -7.13 2.85
CA TRP A 35 16.57 -8.48 2.29
C TRP A 35 17.85 -9.22 2.75
N PRO A 36 19.06 -8.61 2.72
CA PRO A 36 20.27 -9.27 3.18
C PRO A 36 20.30 -9.48 4.70
N ARG A 37 19.54 -8.69 5.47
CA ARG A 37 19.46 -8.75 6.93
C ARG A 37 18.43 -9.77 7.43
N LEU A 38 17.71 -10.44 6.53
CA LEU A 38 16.74 -11.50 6.88
C LEU A 38 17.39 -12.77 7.46
N SER A 39 18.71 -12.87 7.44
CA SER A 39 19.47 -13.88 8.19
C SER A 39 19.62 -13.54 9.67
N ASP A 40 19.39 -12.29 10.09
CA ASP A 40 19.51 -11.91 11.50
C ASP A 40 18.35 -12.50 12.33
N PRO A 41 18.63 -12.97 13.56
CA PRO A 41 17.63 -13.56 14.46
C PRO A 41 16.43 -12.64 14.72
N ILE A 42 16.64 -11.32 14.72
CA ILE A 42 15.60 -10.29 14.95
C ILE A 42 14.54 -10.31 13.83
N TYR A 43 14.91 -10.75 12.62
CA TYR A 43 14.03 -10.88 11.47
C TYR A 43 13.69 -12.33 11.13
N SER A 44 14.08 -13.29 11.98
CA SER A 44 13.94 -14.74 11.75
C SER A 44 12.50 -15.28 11.84
N GLY A 45 11.52 -14.41 12.14
CA GLY A 45 10.12 -14.76 12.07
C GLY A 45 9.77 -15.36 10.70
N SER A 46 9.17 -16.56 10.70
CA SER A 46 8.88 -17.34 9.49
C SER A 46 8.06 -16.59 8.44
N LEU A 47 7.34 -15.53 8.84
CA LEU A 47 6.51 -14.71 7.97
C LEU A 47 7.16 -13.41 7.49
N THR A 48 8.23 -12.94 8.13
CA THR A 48 8.88 -11.64 7.83
C THR A 48 9.34 -11.55 6.39
N ARG A 49 9.92 -12.64 5.86
CA ARG A 49 10.41 -12.71 4.47
C ARG A 49 9.29 -12.62 3.45
N TYR A 50 8.19 -13.32 3.69
CA TYR A 50 7.02 -13.31 2.82
C TYR A 50 6.38 -11.94 2.78
N TYR A 51 6.29 -11.27 3.94
CA TYR A 51 5.73 -9.93 4.02
C TYR A 51 6.58 -8.86 3.34
N LEU A 52 7.92 -8.93 3.45
CA LEU A 52 8.81 -8.04 2.69
C LEU A 52 8.65 -8.22 1.18
N LEU A 53 8.52 -9.48 0.71
CA LEU A 53 8.28 -9.79 -0.70
C LEU A 53 6.92 -9.27 -1.17
N GLU A 54 5.86 -9.56 -0.41
CA GLU A 54 4.49 -9.10 -0.69
C GLU A 54 4.43 -7.58 -0.81
N MET A 55 5.04 -6.87 0.14
CA MET A 55 5.15 -5.43 0.12
C MET A 55 5.92 -4.92 -1.10
N GLY A 56 7.06 -5.54 -1.43
CA GLY A 56 7.78 -5.23 -2.66
C GLY A 56 6.91 -5.38 -3.92
N LEU A 57 6.13 -6.46 -4.02
CA LEU A 57 5.23 -6.71 -5.14
C LEU A 57 4.10 -5.68 -5.24
N ILE A 58 3.51 -5.27 -4.10
CA ILE A 58 2.52 -4.19 -4.06
C ILE A 58 3.14 -2.90 -4.62
N GLY A 59 4.33 -2.54 -4.14
CA GLY A 59 5.05 -1.35 -4.60
C GLY A 59 5.32 -1.38 -6.11
N VAL A 60 5.84 -2.49 -6.63
CA VAL A 60 6.13 -2.65 -8.07
C VAL A 60 4.84 -2.58 -8.90
N THR A 61 3.75 -3.17 -8.42
CA THR A 61 2.45 -3.14 -9.11
C THR A 61 1.91 -1.71 -9.21
N VAL A 62 1.94 -0.96 -8.10
CA VAL A 62 1.54 0.46 -8.10
C VAL A 62 2.42 1.28 -9.03
N LEU A 63 3.75 1.09 -8.95
CA LEU A 63 4.72 1.76 -9.81
C LEU A 63 4.40 1.54 -11.29
N ALA A 64 4.24 0.27 -11.71
CA ALA A 64 3.94 -0.09 -13.09
C ALA A 64 2.62 0.51 -13.57
N MET A 65 1.56 0.44 -12.74
CA MET A 65 0.23 0.95 -13.10
C MET A 65 0.19 2.47 -13.22
N LEU A 66 0.89 3.19 -12.34
CA LEU A 66 0.98 4.65 -12.41
C LEU A 66 1.80 5.12 -13.62
N LEU A 67 2.92 4.45 -13.91
CA LEU A 67 3.75 4.75 -15.09
C LEU A 67 3.04 4.43 -16.40
N ALA A 68 2.29 3.33 -16.46
CA ALA A 68 1.47 2.96 -17.61
C ALA A 68 0.22 3.84 -17.78
N ARG A 69 -0.07 4.75 -16.82
CA ARG A 69 -1.21 5.69 -16.84
C ARG A 69 -2.56 4.97 -17.06
N THR A 70 -2.73 3.80 -16.46
CA THR A 70 -3.94 3.00 -16.65
C THR A 70 -5.17 3.68 -16.04
N SER A 71 -6.36 3.35 -16.55
CA SER A 71 -7.62 3.83 -15.98
C SER A 71 -7.90 3.29 -14.57
N TRP A 72 -7.14 2.28 -14.14
CA TRP A 72 -7.27 1.60 -12.85
C TRP A 72 -6.28 2.12 -11.81
N GLY A 73 -5.39 3.04 -12.18
CA GLY A 73 -4.30 3.51 -11.31
C GLY A 73 -4.78 4.01 -9.94
N THR A 74 -5.88 4.76 -9.90
CA THR A 74 -6.44 5.27 -8.62
C THR A 74 -6.95 4.13 -7.73
N SER A 75 -7.71 3.18 -8.28
CA SER A 75 -8.24 2.06 -7.51
C SER A 75 -7.12 1.13 -7.01
N VAL A 76 -6.05 0.96 -7.79
CA VAL A 76 -4.84 0.22 -7.38
C VAL A 76 -4.12 0.91 -6.22
N VAL A 77 -3.99 2.24 -6.27
CA VAL A 77 -3.40 3.02 -5.16
C VAL A 77 -4.23 2.88 -3.89
N TRP A 78 -5.56 2.91 -3.98
CA TRP A 78 -6.44 2.70 -2.84
C TRP A 78 -6.37 1.27 -2.28
N ALA A 79 -6.31 0.26 -3.15
CA ALA A 79 -6.07 -1.12 -2.72
C ALA A 79 -4.73 -1.24 -1.99
N ALA A 80 -3.65 -0.65 -2.54
CA ALA A 80 -2.33 -0.65 -1.92
C ALA A 80 -2.34 0.07 -0.56
N CYS A 81 -3.07 1.19 -0.43
CA CYS A 81 -3.31 1.88 0.84
C CYS A 81 -3.98 0.94 1.86
N GLY A 82 -5.02 0.21 1.46
CA GLY A 82 -5.72 -0.74 2.33
C GLY A 82 -4.81 -1.88 2.81
N LEU A 83 -4.08 -2.51 1.89
CA LEU A 83 -3.13 -3.59 2.19
C LEU A 83 -2.02 -3.13 3.14
N THR A 84 -1.40 -1.98 2.84
CA THR A 84 -0.33 -1.41 3.68
C THR A 84 -0.84 -1.00 5.06
N ALA A 85 -2.05 -0.44 5.17
CA ALA A 85 -2.66 -0.10 6.45
C ALA A 85 -2.96 -1.34 7.30
N ALA A 86 -3.58 -2.36 6.71
CA ALA A 86 -3.84 -3.65 7.38
C ALA A 86 -2.54 -4.29 7.88
N PHE A 87 -1.52 -4.30 7.02
CA PHE A 87 -0.22 -4.83 7.38
C PHE A 87 0.45 -4.06 8.51
N THR A 88 0.43 -2.73 8.45
CA THR A 88 0.97 -1.85 9.49
C THR A 88 0.28 -2.11 10.83
N ALA A 89 -1.05 -2.27 10.82
CA ALA A 89 -1.84 -2.57 12.01
C ALA A 89 -1.53 -3.97 12.58
N ALA A 90 -1.44 -4.99 11.72
CA ALA A 90 -1.26 -6.38 12.16
C ALA A 90 0.20 -6.73 12.53
N ALA A 91 1.19 -6.21 11.79
CA ALA A 91 2.60 -6.40 12.12
C ALA A 91 3.07 -5.51 13.28
N GLY A 92 2.28 -4.48 13.66
CA GLY A 92 2.53 -3.62 14.81
C GLY A 92 3.89 -2.91 14.75
N PHE A 93 4.54 -2.80 15.91
CA PHE A 93 5.82 -2.10 16.10
C PHE A 93 7.06 -2.82 15.54
N THR A 94 6.90 -3.98 14.89
CA THR A 94 8.03 -4.74 14.33
C THR A 94 8.46 -4.15 12.97
N ILE A 95 7.97 -4.72 11.88
CA ILE A 95 8.21 -4.24 10.51
C ILE A 95 7.06 -3.39 9.98
N GLY A 96 5.90 -3.39 10.64
CA GLY A 96 4.71 -2.65 10.20
C GLY A 96 4.95 -1.14 10.14
N THR A 97 5.61 -0.58 11.14
CA THR A 97 5.94 0.85 11.22
C THR A 97 6.83 1.35 10.07
N LEU A 98 7.63 0.47 9.46
CA LEU A 98 8.45 0.82 8.28
C LEU A 98 7.58 1.18 7.06
N TYR A 99 6.36 0.65 6.99
CA TYR A 99 5.45 0.84 5.86
C TYR A 99 4.37 1.89 6.11
N LEU A 100 4.29 2.45 7.33
CA LEU A 100 3.38 3.54 7.64
C LEU A 100 3.54 4.74 6.67
N PRO A 101 4.76 5.20 6.33
CA PRO A 101 4.93 6.29 5.37
C PRO A 101 4.34 5.96 3.99
N ALA A 102 4.45 4.71 3.55
CA ALA A 102 3.90 4.28 2.27
C ALA A 102 2.37 4.31 2.26
N GLY A 103 1.72 3.83 3.33
CA GLY A 103 0.27 3.90 3.48
C GLY A 103 -0.25 5.34 3.40
N ILE A 104 0.42 6.27 4.08
CA ILE A 104 0.09 7.71 4.03
C ILE A 104 0.24 8.27 2.62
N LEU A 105 1.33 7.93 1.92
CA LEU A 105 1.58 8.41 0.56
C LEU A 105 0.56 7.85 -0.45
N PHE A 106 0.14 6.59 -0.30
CA PHE A 106 -0.92 6.02 -1.12
C PHE A 106 -2.28 6.66 -0.84
N ALA A 107 -2.64 6.88 0.43
CA ALA A 107 -3.86 7.61 0.78
C ALA A 107 -3.87 9.02 0.16
N LEU A 108 -2.76 9.75 0.29
CA LEU A 108 -2.61 11.09 -0.29
C LEU A 108 -2.71 11.07 -1.81
N SER A 109 -2.05 10.10 -2.46
CA SER A 109 -2.14 9.88 -3.91
C SER A 109 -3.59 9.64 -4.36
N GLY A 110 -4.32 8.76 -3.66
CA GLY A 110 -5.72 8.45 -3.94
C GLY A 110 -6.64 9.66 -3.78
N ILE A 111 -6.53 10.37 -2.65
CA ILE A 111 -7.31 11.59 -2.37
C ILE A 111 -7.08 12.64 -3.46
N LEU A 112 -5.82 12.91 -3.82
CA LEU A 112 -5.49 13.89 -4.85
C LEU A 112 -6.01 13.48 -6.24
N ALA A 113 -6.01 12.18 -6.55
CA ALA A 113 -6.61 11.67 -7.77
C ALA A 113 -8.14 11.85 -7.76
N ASP A 114 -8.81 11.56 -6.64
CA ASP A 114 -10.27 11.64 -6.51
C ASP A 114 -10.80 13.07 -6.44
N LEU A 115 -10.00 14.04 -5.97
CA LEU A 115 -10.33 15.46 -6.08
C LEU A 115 -10.56 15.89 -7.54
N SER A 116 -9.90 15.22 -8.50
CA SER A 116 -10.11 15.43 -9.92
C SER A 116 -11.33 14.68 -10.48
N ARG A 117 -11.83 13.66 -9.78
CA ARG A 117 -12.94 12.75 -10.19
C ARG A 117 -13.78 12.27 -8.98
N PRO A 118 -14.56 13.13 -8.34
CA PRO A 118 -15.19 12.82 -7.04
C PRO A 118 -16.26 11.72 -7.07
N ARG A 119 -16.69 11.27 -8.27
CA ARG A 119 -17.73 10.23 -8.41
C ARG A 119 -17.25 8.83 -8.02
N THR A 120 -15.95 8.59 -7.91
CA THR A 120 -15.40 7.25 -7.62
C THR A 120 -14.92 7.07 -6.19
N LEU A 121 -14.86 8.14 -5.38
CA LEU A 121 -14.29 8.12 -4.03
C LEU A 121 -14.88 7.03 -3.13
N LEU A 122 -16.21 6.92 -3.05
CA LEU A 122 -16.85 5.90 -2.21
C LEU A 122 -16.45 4.48 -2.63
N ARG A 123 -16.45 4.20 -3.94
CA ARG A 123 -16.04 2.91 -4.48
C ARG A 123 -14.58 2.64 -4.16
N ASP A 124 -13.71 3.61 -4.34
CA ASP A 124 -12.28 3.41 -4.15
C ASP A 124 -11.91 3.28 -2.65
N LEU A 125 -12.63 3.97 -1.75
CA LEU A 125 -12.59 3.72 -0.30
C LEU A 125 -13.07 2.32 0.07
N LEU A 126 -14.15 1.83 -0.55
CA LEU A 126 -14.61 0.45 -0.35
C LEU A 126 -13.58 -0.57 -0.84
N ILE A 127 -12.87 -0.29 -1.93
CA ILE A 127 -11.75 -1.12 -2.41
C ILE A 127 -10.63 -1.15 -1.37
N ALA A 128 -10.27 0.00 -0.80
CA ALA A 128 -9.26 0.07 0.27
C ALA A 128 -9.68 -0.74 1.50
N ALA A 129 -10.93 -0.58 1.96
CA ALA A 129 -11.47 -1.31 3.10
C ALA A 129 -11.54 -2.82 2.84
N ALA A 130 -11.98 -3.23 1.65
CA ALA A 130 -12.04 -4.64 1.26
C ALA A 130 -10.63 -5.25 1.20
N ALA A 131 -9.67 -4.55 0.58
CA ALA A 131 -8.28 -4.99 0.53
C ALA A 131 -7.69 -5.16 1.94
N ALA A 132 -7.93 -4.19 2.84
CA ALA A 132 -7.51 -4.27 4.23
C ALA A 132 -8.13 -5.47 4.96
N ALA A 133 -9.44 -5.69 4.82
CA ALA A 133 -10.15 -6.79 5.45
C ALA A 133 -9.66 -8.16 4.96
N VAL A 134 -9.42 -8.29 3.65
CA VAL A 134 -8.85 -9.51 3.05
C VAL A 134 -7.44 -9.75 3.61
N GLN A 135 -6.59 -8.73 3.67
CA GLN A 135 -5.24 -8.86 4.20
C GLN A 135 -5.23 -9.31 5.67
N LEU A 136 -6.02 -8.65 6.51
CA LEU A 136 -6.15 -9.02 7.92
C LEU A 136 -6.65 -10.46 8.08
N SER A 137 -7.61 -10.87 7.26
CA SER A 137 -8.18 -12.22 7.28
C SER A 137 -7.15 -13.28 6.86
N VAL A 138 -6.35 -13.01 5.83
CA VAL A 138 -5.25 -13.88 5.38
C VAL A 138 -4.19 -14.01 6.47
N MET A 139 -3.75 -12.89 7.05
CA MET A 139 -2.77 -12.88 8.13
C MET A 139 -3.28 -13.66 9.35
N ALA A 140 -4.52 -13.42 9.78
CA ALA A 140 -5.13 -14.13 10.89
C ALA A 140 -5.22 -15.65 10.65
N LEU A 141 -5.60 -16.07 9.43
CA LEU A 141 -5.69 -17.47 9.06
C LEU A 141 -4.30 -18.17 9.04
N ILE A 142 -3.28 -17.48 8.54
CA ILE A 142 -1.90 -17.98 8.57
C ILE A 142 -1.43 -18.15 10.01
N VAL A 143 -1.62 -17.14 10.86
CA VAL A 143 -1.25 -17.20 12.28
C VAL A 143 -1.97 -18.34 12.99
N LEU A 144 -3.28 -18.50 12.77
CA LEU A 144 -4.09 -19.57 13.38
C LEU A 144 -3.64 -20.97 12.93
N ARG A 145 -3.20 -21.13 11.67
CA ARG A 145 -2.64 -22.41 11.20
C ARG A 145 -1.29 -22.71 11.82
N LEU A 146 -0.42 -21.71 11.91
CA LEU A 146 0.91 -21.87 12.51
C LEU A 146 0.84 -22.20 14.00
N THR A 147 -0.11 -21.64 14.74
CA THR A 147 -0.28 -21.92 16.18
C THR A 147 -0.96 -23.27 16.45
N ARG A 148 -1.78 -23.79 15.53
CA ARG A 148 -2.41 -25.11 15.67
C ARG A 148 -1.52 -26.27 15.25
N GLY A 149 -0.56 -26.06 14.36
CA GLY A 149 0.38 -27.09 13.89
C GLY A 149 1.53 -27.40 14.85
N THR A 150 1.62 -26.69 15.98
CA THR A 150 2.66 -26.83 17.00
C THR A 150 2.19 -27.54 18.28
N VAL A 151 1.01 -28.19 18.26
CA VAL A 151 0.48 -29.04 19.34
C VAL A 151 0.55 -30.49 18.94
#